data_AF-A0A8F5N4B1-F1
#
_entry.id   AF-A0A8F5N4B1-F1
#
_cell.length_a   1.000
_cell.length_b   1.000
_cell.length_c   1.000
_cell.angle_alpha   90.00
_cell.angle_beta   90.00
_cell.angle_gamma   90.00
#
_symmetry.space_group_name_H-M   'P 1'
#
loop_
_entity.id
_entity.type
_entity.pdbx_description
1 polymer ?
#
loop_
_entity_poly.entity_id
_entity_poly.type
_entity_poly.pdbx_seq_one_letter_code
_entity_poly.pdbx_strand_id
1 'polypeptide(L)'
;MRIREIAYSPHDPNNCSSKEASLIAKEVLSLRDSLRWFSIDEVMPKDETTVIVRNAGGVPWIADVDNGQFYPDEFPVDHMSPGEVTHWMRFPE
;
A
#
# COMPACT_ATOMS: atom_id res chain seq x y z
N MET A 1 -27.76 -18.44 -23.09
CA MET A 1 -26.80 -17.43 -22.60
C MET A 1 -25.60 -17.47 -23.52
N ARG A 2 -25.47 -16.54 -24.47
CA ARG A 2 -24.41 -16.54 -25.50
C ARG A 2 -23.28 -15.66 -25.00
N ILE A 3 -22.16 -16.28 -24.63
CA ILE A 3 -20.92 -15.58 -24.31
C ILE A 3 -20.44 -14.94 -25.62
N ARG A 4 -20.29 -13.61 -25.64
CA ARG A 4 -19.64 -12.93 -26.76
C ARG A 4 -18.14 -13.09 -26.54
N GLU A 5 -17.50 -13.92 -27.37
CA GLU A 5 -16.05 -13.93 -27.50
C GLU A 5 -15.61 -12.54 -27.96
N ILE A 6 -14.91 -11.82 -27.08
CA ILE A 6 -14.18 -10.62 -27.48
C ILE A 6 -12.90 -11.15 -28.13
N ALA A 7 -12.89 -11.23 -29.45
CA ALA A 7 -11.70 -11.56 -30.21
C ALA A 7 -10.63 -10.48 -29.94
N TYR A 8 -9.65 -10.80 -29.10
CA TYR A 8 -8.45 -10.00 -28.93
C TYR A 8 -7.62 -10.16 -30.21
N SER A 9 -7.65 -9.15 -31.08
CA SER A 9 -6.83 -9.09 -32.29
C SER A 9 -5.53 -8.33 -31.96
N PRO A 10 -4.35 -8.97 -32.00
CA PRO A 10 -3.09 -8.39 -31.50
C PRO A 10 -2.43 -7.36 -32.45
N HIS A 11 -3.15 -6.79 -33.43
CA HIS A 11 -2.55 -5.95 -34.48
C HIS A 11 -3.23 -4.59 -34.73
N ASP A 12 -3.91 -4.01 -33.72
CA ASP A 12 -4.37 -2.62 -33.83
C ASP A 12 -3.58 -1.70 -32.89
N PRO A 13 -2.49 -1.04 -33.36
CA PRO A 13 -1.62 -0.20 -32.52
C PRO A 13 -2.31 1.07 -32.00
N ASN A 14 -3.56 1.34 -32.38
CA ASN A 14 -4.34 2.50 -31.96
C ASN A 14 -5.55 2.16 -31.07
N ASN A 15 -5.73 0.91 -30.64
CA ASN A 15 -6.89 0.55 -29.80
C ASN A 15 -6.67 0.70 -28.29
N CYS A 16 -5.56 1.30 -27.86
CA CYS A 16 -5.49 1.83 -26.51
C CYS A 16 -6.05 3.25 -26.53
N SER A 17 -7.33 3.39 -26.21
CA SER A 17 -7.87 4.71 -25.85
C SER A 17 -6.93 5.30 -24.83
N SER A 18 -6.23 6.40 -25.15
CA SER A 18 -5.21 7.01 -24.29
C SER A 18 -5.68 7.25 -22.85
N LYS A 19 -7.01 7.34 -22.68
CA LYS A 19 -7.71 7.41 -21.40
C LYS A 19 -7.63 6.11 -20.59
N GLU A 20 -7.80 4.94 -21.21
CA GLU A 20 -7.71 3.63 -20.56
C GLU A 20 -6.28 3.32 -20.13
N ALA A 21 -5.29 3.56 -21.00
CA ALA A 21 -3.88 3.48 -20.60
C ALA A 21 -3.54 4.41 -19.43
N SER A 22 -4.07 5.64 -19.45
CA SER A 22 -3.85 6.61 -18.37
C SER A 22 -4.50 6.19 -17.06
N LEU A 23 -5.71 5.60 -17.11
CA LEU A 23 -6.39 5.05 -15.94
C LEU A 23 -5.60 3.89 -15.33
N ILE A 24 -5.20 2.92 -16.14
CA ILE A 24 -4.41 1.77 -15.70
C ILE A 24 -3.06 2.23 -15.13
N ALA A 25 -2.39 3.18 -15.77
CA ALA A 25 -1.12 3.71 -15.27
C ALA A 25 -1.27 4.39 -13.90
N LYS A 26 -2.34 5.17 -13.69
CA LYS A 26 -2.62 5.79 -12.39
C LYS A 26 -2.90 4.74 -11.31
N GLU A 27 -3.68 3.71 -11.65
CA GLU A 27 -4.01 2.62 -10.72
C GLU A 27 -2.76 1.83 -10.31
N VAL A 28 -1.91 1.46 -11.28
CA VAL A 28 -0.64 0.77 -11.03
C VAL A 28 0.32 1.62 -10.19
N LEU A 29 0.41 2.92 -10.46
CA LEU A 29 1.23 3.84 -9.65
C LEU A 29 0.69 3.97 -8.22
N SER A 30 -0.63 4.07 -8.06
CA SER A 30 -1.29 4.11 -6.75
C SER A 30 -1.01 2.83 -5.94
N LEU A 31 -1.10 1.66 -6.58
CA LEU A 31 -0.78 0.38 -5.96
C LEU A 31 0.70 0.25 -5.60
N ARG A 32 1.61 0.77 -6.44
CA ARG A 32 3.03 0.78 -6.14
C ARG A 32 3.33 1.61 -4.90
N ASP A 33 2.70 2.78 -4.78
CA ASP A 33 2.90 3.67 -3.63
C ASP A 33 2.25 3.14 -2.35
N SER A 34 1.15 2.38 -2.45
CA SER A 34 0.53 1.74 -1.28
C SER A 34 1.32 0.54 -0.77
N LEU A 35 2.08 -0.15 -1.64
CA LEU A 35 2.93 -1.29 -1.26
C LEU A 35 4.37 -0.90 -0.89
N ARG A 36 4.70 0.39 -0.94
CA ARG A 36 6.04 0.88 -0.61
C ARG A 36 6.22 1.04 0.89
N TRP A 37 7.33 0.50 1.39
CA TRP A 37 7.83 0.77 2.74
C TRP A 37 8.66 2.06 2.76
N PHE A 38 8.41 2.89 3.75
CA PHE A 38 9.14 4.14 4.04
C PHE A 38 9.87 3.98 5.37
N SER A 39 11.13 4.43 5.43
CA SER A 39 11.85 4.53 6.71
C SER A 39 11.28 5.70 7.52
N ILE A 40 11.13 5.52 8.83
CA ILE A 40 10.67 6.60 9.71
C ILE A 40 11.66 7.77 9.78
N ASP A 41 12.95 7.50 9.55
CA ASP A 41 14.00 8.53 9.50
C ASP A 41 13.92 9.38 8.22
N GLU A 42 13.35 8.83 7.15
CA GLU A 42 13.18 9.53 5.88
C GLU A 42 11.90 10.35 5.84
N VAL A 43 10.78 9.71 6.21
CA VAL A 43 9.44 10.29 6.14
C VAL A 43 8.61 9.73 7.28
N MET A 44 8.12 10.59 8.18
CA MET A 44 7.10 10.21 9.15
C MET A 44 5.71 10.21 8.50
N PRO A 45 4.82 9.26 8.89
CA PRO A 45 3.41 9.34 8.53
C PRO A 45 2.77 10.60 9.13
N LYS A 46 1.60 10.96 8.62
CA LYS A 46 0.82 12.06 9.22
C LYS A 46 0.21 11.60 10.54
N ASP A 47 0.07 12.52 11.48
CA ASP A 47 -0.72 12.28 12.67
C ASP A 47 -2.18 11.96 12.30
N GLU A 48 -2.85 11.22 13.20
CA GLU A 48 -4.21 10.71 13.05
C GLU A 48 -4.37 9.76 11.85
N THR A 49 -3.33 9.00 11.50
CA THR A 49 -3.40 8.00 10.43
C THR A 49 -3.10 6.59 10.90
N THR A 50 -3.82 5.62 10.35
CA THR A 50 -3.55 4.19 10.51
C THR A 50 -2.57 3.72 9.44
N VAL A 51 -1.53 3.02 9.87
CA VAL A 51 -0.46 2.51 9.00
C VAL A 51 -0.11 1.07 9.36
N ILE A 52 0.57 0.38 8.45
CA ILE A 52 1.25 -0.88 8.76
C ILE A 52 2.71 -0.56 9.03
N VAL A 53 3.24 -0.97 10.17
CA VAL A 53 4.62 -0.74 10.62
C VAL A 53 5.40 -2.03 10.74
N ARG A 54 6.72 -1.95 10.84
CA ARG A 54 7.59 -3.07 11.21
C ARG A 54 8.82 -2.62 12.02
N ASN A 55 9.32 -3.51 12.89
CA ASN A 55 10.62 -3.35 13.55
C ASN A 55 11.77 -3.85 12.67
N ALA A 56 12.99 -3.73 13.18
CA ALA A 56 14.20 -4.32 12.60
C ALA A 56 14.12 -5.84 12.40
N GLY A 57 13.27 -6.55 13.14
CA GLY A 57 12.99 -7.97 12.97
C GLY A 57 12.08 -8.28 11.77
N GLY A 58 11.52 -7.26 11.12
CA GLY A 58 10.70 -7.39 9.92
C GLY A 58 9.27 -7.89 10.16
N VAL A 59 8.84 -8.03 11.42
CA VAL A 59 7.47 -8.41 11.76
C VAL A 59 6.55 -7.22 11.51
N PRO A 60 5.48 -7.33 10.70
CA PRO A 60 4.56 -6.24 10.47
C PRO A 60 3.39 -6.23 11.48
N TRP A 61 2.90 -5.05 11.86
CA TRP A 61 1.65 -4.88 12.64
C TRP A 61 0.99 -3.54 12.31
N ILE A 62 -0.28 -3.38 12.72
CA ILE A 62 -1.05 -2.16 12.51
C ILE A 62 -0.82 -1.19 13.67
N ALA A 63 -0.61 0.08 13.36
CA ALA A 63 -0.49 1.13 14.36
C ALA A 63 -1.20 2.40 13.90
N ASP A 64 -1.80 3.09 14.88
CA ASP A 64 -2.25 4.46 14.72
C ASP A 64 -1.11 5.41 15.08
N VAL A 65 -1.02 6.49 14.31
CA VAL A 65 -0.02 7.53 14.48
C VAL A 65 -0.69 8.70 15.19
N ASP A 66 -0.20 9.06 16.37
CA ASP A 66 -0.65 10.25 17.07
C ASP A 66 0.54 10.95 17.73
N ASN A 67 0.61 12.28 17.57
CA ASN A 67 1.69 13.12 18.08
C ASN A 67 3.11 12.57 17.76
N GLY A 68 3.30 12.07 16.54
CA GLY A 68 4.57 11.47 16.08
C GLY A 68 4.93 10.14 16.75
N GLN A 69 4.00 9.50 17.44
CA GLN A 69 4.19 8.19 18.09
C GLN A 69 3.29 7.14 17.45
N PHE A 70 3.75 5.89 17.50
CA PHE A 70 3.02 4.74 16.97
C PHE A 70 2.37 3.97 18.11
N TYR A 71 1.05 3.88 18.08
CA TYR A 71 0.26 3.13 19.03
C TYR A 71 -0.28 1.86 18.35
N PRO A 72 0.05 0.66 18.85
CA PRO A 72 -0.56 -0.55 18.35
C PRO A 72 -2.09 -0.48 18.37
N ASP A 73 -2.72 -0.84 17.26
CA ASP A 73 -4.17 -1.08 17.23
C ASP A 73 -4.50 -2.36 18.04
N GLU A 74 -5.73 -2.48 18.56
CA GLU A 74 -6.17 -3.38 19.65
C GLU A 74 -6.01 -4.90 19.41
N PHE A 75 -5.32 -5.33 18.36
CA PHE A 75 -5.06 -6.75 18.12
C PHE A 75 -3.82 -7.23 18.90
N PRO A 76 -3.97 -8.19 19.82
CA PRO A 76 -2.84 -8.76 20.54
C PRO A 76 -2.05 -9.64 19.56
N VAL A 77 -0.99 -9.08 18.97
CA VAL A 77 0.03 -9.92 18.32
C VAL A 77 0.91 -10.44 19.46
N ASP A 78 0.73 -11.71 19.83
CA ASP A 78 1.48 -12.43 20.90
C ASP A 78 3.03 -12.34 20.75
N HIS A 79 3.50 -11.83 19.62
CA HIS A 79 4.91 -11.66 19.27
C HIS A 79 5.22 -10.26 18.73
N MET A 80 4.66 -9.21 19.32
CA MET A 80 5.28 -7.88 19.28
C MET A 80 6.68 -8.02 19.87
N SER A 81 7.69 -8.22 19.02
CA SER A 81 9.07 -8.08 19.49
C SER A 81 9.19 -6.64 19.98
N PRO A 82 9.53 -6.41 21.27
CA PRO A 82 9.64 -5.08 21.84
C PRO A 82 10.78 -4.39 21.10
N GLY A 83 10.40 -3.58 20.12
CA GLY A 83 11.34 -3.08 19.13
C GLY A 83 10.77 -1.83 18.53
N GLU A 84 11.63 -0.83 18.40
CA GLU A 84 11.27 0.45 17.80
C GLU A 84 10.80 0.22 16.37
N VAL A 85 9.76 0.97 15.98
CA VAL A 85 9.32 1.03 14.60
C VAL A 85 10.46 1.56 13.75
N THR A 86 10.73 0.91 12.62
CA THR A 86 11.79 1.33 11.69
C THR A 86 11.23 1.78 10.35
N HIS A 87 10.11 1.18 9.94
CA HIS A 87 9.48 1.45 8.67
C HIS A 87 7.97 1.38 8.79
N TRP A 88 7.29 2.05 7.86
CA TRP A 88 5.85 2.04 7.72
C TRP A 88 5.43 1.98 6.25
N MET A 89 4.20 1.58 5.99
CA MET A 89 3.51 1.68 4.70
C MET A 89 2.08 2.15 4.94
N ARG A 90 1.44 2.72 3.93
CA ARG A 90 0.03 3.12 4.02
C ARG A 90 -0.85 1.91 4.27
N PHE A 91 -1.83 2.07 5.14
CA PHE A 91 -2.91 1.08 5.24
C PHE A 91 -3.72 1.12 3.94
N PRO A 92 -4.02 -0.03 3.32
CA PRO A 92 -4.85 -0.08 2.11
C PRO A 92 -6.30 0.30 2.47
N GLU A 93 -6.88 1.24 1.70
CA GLU A 93 -8.32 1.58 1.75
C GLU A 93 -9.18 0.55 0.98
#